data_AF-A0AAU3SKD3-F1
#
_entry.id   AF-A0AAU3SKD3-F1
#
_cell.length_a   1.000
_cell.length_b   1.000
_cell.length_c   1.000
_cell.angle_alpha   90.00
_cell.angle_beta   90.00
_cell.angle_gamma   90.00
#
_symmetry.space_group_name_H-M   'P 1'
#
loop_
_entity.id
_entity.type
_entity.pdbx_description
1 polymer ?
#
loop_
_entity_poly.entity_id
_entity_poly.type
_entity_poly.pdbx_seq_one_letter_code
_entity_poly.pdbx_strand_id
1 'polypeptide(L)' 'MIRSAEQVNEEIRALLQDGAKPRPEDRDRYYRLVVEWAAAVRAEQELAA' A
#
# COMPACT_ATOMS: atom_id res chain seq x y z
N MET A 1 2.97 -3.39 -15.34
CA MET A 1 3.09 -4.50 -14.37
C MET A 1 2.57 -4.00 -13.04
N ILE A 2 1.81 -4.82 -12.31
CA ILE A 2 1.32 -4.48 -10.96
C ILE A 2 2.50 -4.63 -9.99
N ARG A 3 2.72 -3.65 -9.09
CA ARG A 3 3.71 -3.76 -8.01
C ARG A 3 3.29 -4.86 -7.03
N SER A 4 4.24 -5.55 -6.39
CA SER A 4 3.88 -6.55 -5.38
C SER A 4 3.22 -5.91 -4.17
N ALA A 5 2.38 -6.65 -3.47
CA ALA A 5 1.76 -6.21 -2.24
C ALA A 5 2.81 -5.86 -1.18
N GLU A 6 3.92 -6.60 -1.14
CA GLU A 6 5.04 -6.32 -0.23
C GLU A 6 5.67 -4.95 -0.51
N GLN A 7 6.00 -4.65 -1.76
CA GLN A 7 6.59 -3.36 -2.16
C GLN A 7 5.69 -2.18 -1.78
N VAL A 8 4.38 -2.25 -2.09
CA VAL A 8 3.45 -1.17 -1.78
C VAL A 8 3.28 -1.02 -0.26
N ASN A 9 3.31 -2.13 0.49
CA ASN A 9 3.19 -2.12 1.94
C ASN A 9 4.43 -1.51 2.62
N GLU A 10 5.64 -1.72 2.09
CA GLU A 10 6.85 -1.03 2.55
C GLU A 10 6.73 0.49 2.38
N GLU A 11 6.21 0.96 1.25
CA GLU A 11 5.95 2.39 1.03
C GLU A 11 4.89 2.95 1.99
N ILE A 12 3.83 2.19 2.28
CA ILE A 12 2.83 2.56 3.29
C ILE A 12 3.49 2.69 4.67
N ARG A 13 4.32 1.73 5.07
CA ARG A 13 5.04 1.77 6.36
C ARG A 13 6.01 2.95 6.43
N ALA A 14 6.73 3.23 5.34
CA ALA A 14 7.63 4.37 5.26
C ALA A 14 6.88 5.71 5.38
N LEU A 15 5.66 5.80 4.83
CA LEU A 15 4.81 6.98 4.96
C LEU A 15 4.30 7.20 6.40
N LEU A 16 4.24 6.13 7.19
CA LEU A 16 3.74 6.10 8.57
C LEU A 16 4.86 6.16 9.62
N GLN A 17 6.08 6.58 9.25
CA GLN A 17 7.32 6.44 10.03
C GLN A 17 7.25 6.83 11.53
N ASP A 18 6.33 7.71 11.93
CA ASP A 18 6.17 8.19 13.32
C ASP A 18 4.82 7.86 14.00
N GLY A 19 3.97 7.01 13.41
CA GLY A 19 2.73 6.62 14.07
C GLY A 19 1.74 5.81 13.23
N ALA A 20 0.60 5.46 13.83
CA ALA A 20 -0.44 4.65 13.18
C ALA A 20 -1.25 5.41 12.10
N LYS A 21 -0.94 6.69 11.82
CA LYS A 21 -1.73 7.55 10.92
C LYS A 21 -0.83 8.44 10.04
N PRO A 22 -1.19 8.65 8.77
CA PRO A 22 -0.43 9.54 7.89
C PRO A 22 -0.60 11.01 8.33
N ARG A 23 0.45 11.80 8.11
CA ARG A 23 0.36 13.27 8.21
C ARG A 23 -0.72 13.81 7.27
N PRO A 24 -1.36 14.95 7.58
CA PRO A 24 -2.38 15.54 6.73
C PRO A 24 -1.95 15.71 5.27
N GLU A 25 -0.72 16.17 5.02
CA GLU A 25 -0.19 16.33 3.66
C GLU A 25 0.00 15.01 2.90
N ASP A 26 0.13 13.90 3.63
CA ASP A 26 0.43 12.57 3.08
C ASP A 26 -0.84 11.71 2.89
N ARG A 27 -2.02 12.18 3.31
CA ARG A 27 -3.27 11.38 3.30
C ARG A 27 -3.67 10.91 1.91
N ASP A 28 -3.65 11.77 0.91
CA ASP A 28 -4.03 11.41 -0.45
C ASP A 28 -3.05 10.40 -1.07
N ARG A 29 -1.78 10.48 -0.68
CA ARG A 29 -0.77 9.49 -1.06
C ARG A 29 -1.03 8.16 -0.35
N TYR A 30 -1.32 8.19 0.95
CA TYR A 30 -1.68 7.01 1.73
C TYR A 30 -2.88 6.27 1.12
N TYR A 31 -3.98 6.98 0.84
CA TYR A 31 -5.19 6.35 0.30
C TYR A 31 -4.95 5.70 -1.07
N ARG A 32 -4.17 6.35 -1.95
CA ARG A 32 -3.77 5.74 -3.22
C ARG A 32 -2.96 4.46 -3.02
N LEU A 33 -1.98 4.48 -2.12
CA LEU A 33 -1.19 3.30 -1.80
C LEU A 33 -2.03 2.17 -1.20
N VAL A 34 -3.01 2.46 -0.34
CA VAL A 34 -3.92 1.44 0.22
C VAL A 34 -4.78 0.80 -0.86
N VAL A 35 -5.33 1.58 -1.79
CA VAL A 35 -6.12 1.06 -2.91
C VAL A 35 -5.26 0.18 -3.82
N GLU A 36 -4.05 0.62 -4.11
CA GLU A 36 -3.10 -0.15 -4.91
C GLU A 36 -2.67 -1.44 -4.22
N TRP A 37 -2.36 -1.38 -2.92
CA TRP A 37 -2.02 -2.55 -2.13
C TRP A 37 -3.16 -3.58 -2.15
N ALA A 38 -4.41 -3.14 -1.99
CA ALA A 38 -5.57 -4.03 -2.06
C ALA A 38 -5.71 -4.68 -3.45
N ALA A 39 -5.35 -3.99 -4.53
CA ALA A 39 -5.34 -4.57 -5.87
C ALA A 39 -4.20 -5.58 -6.04
N ALA A 40 -3.01 -5.28 -5.52
CA ALA A 40 -1.86 -6.19 -5.55
C ALA A 40 -2.12 -7.48 -4.77
N VAL A 41 -2.70 -7.39 -3.55
CA VAL A 41 -3.09 -8.55 -2.75
C VAL A 41 -4.08 -9.44 -3.50
N ARG A 42 -5.08 -8.86 -4.17
CA ARG A 42 -6.04 -9.64 -4.97
C ARG A 42 -5.36 -10.36 -6.14
N ALA A 43 -4.49 -9.67 -6.87
CA ALA A 43 -3.76 -10.28 -7.99
C ALA A 43 -2.83 -11.41 -7.54
N GLU A 44 -2.16 -11.26 -6.39
CA GLU A 44 -1.33 -12.32 -5.81
C GLU A 44 -2.16 -13.52 -5.34
N GLN A 45 -3.34 -13.29 -4.76
CA GLN A 45 -4.28 -14.36 -4.39
C GLN A 45 -4.80 -15.13 -5.61
N GLU A 46 -5.11 -14.42 -6.70
CA GLU A 46 -5.52 -15.03 -7.98
C GLU A 46 -4.39 -15.85 -8.60
N LEU A 47 -3.14 -15.42 -8.47
CA LEU A 47 -1.96 -16.16 -8.96
C LEU A 47 -1.65 -17.41 -8.11
N ALA A 48 -2.01 -17.39 -6.83
CA ALA A 48 -1.78 -18.49 -5.89
C ALA A 48 -2.89 -19.56 -5.88
N ALA A 49 -3.98 -19.35 -6.63
CA ALA A 49 -5.13 -20.25 -6.76
C ALA A 49 -4.96 -21.24 -7.93
#